data_AF-A0A5B0NBD8-F1
#
_entry.id   AF-A0A5B0NBD8-F1
#
_cell.length_a   1.000
_cell.length_b   1.000
_cell.length_c   1.000
_cell.angle_alpha   90.00
_cell.angle_beta   90.00
_cell.angle_gamma   90.00
#
_symmetry.space_group_name_H-M   'P 1'
#
loop_
_entity.id
_entity.type
_entity.pdbx_description
1 polymer ?
#
loop_
_entity_poly.entity_id
_entity_poly.type
_entity_poly.pdbx_seq_one_letter_code
_entity_poly.pdbx_strand_id
1 'polypeptide(L)'
;MAANEDEEHGNDEQDQDNETNQEATTFWQRIRTVYCEAVPRPIQTFTSLKKRWSNNLQPAINKFRAIVHQVKGFNKSGASVEDQLNRALRLFATDQGTHFKHLRCYNLLVKSPKWNTYCRDNNIKEAGKKTKTINQLAAQDQSWKQDVACAHKEITSKSKQLNDIFNHDSQSINCMSQNGTTSSELAIMTTDLNGVDDEQKEYFKLKRAAILQSLRAQGNSSTN
;
A
#
# COMPACT_ATOMS: atom_id res chain seq x y z
N MET A 1 -67.25 -12.19 -26.47
CA MET A 1 -67.02 -11.21 -25.38
C MET A 1 -66.46 -12.00 -24.21
N ALA A 2 -65.12 -12.13 -24.18
CA ALA A 2 -64.23 -11.86 -23.05
C ALA A 2 -64.42 -12.82 -21.84
N ALA A 3 -63.41 -13.45 -21.24
CA ALA A 3 -62.00 -13.09 -21.13
C ALA A 3 -61.13 -14.33 -20.87
N ASN A 4 -59.84 -14.14 -21.10
CA ASN A 4 -58.72 -15.03 -20.79
C ASN A 4 -58.53 -15.18 -19.28
N GLU A 5 -58.11 -16.35 -18.82
CA GLU A 5 -57.32 -16.50 -17.60
C GLU A 5 -56.11 -17.40 -17.93
N ASP A 6 -55.04 -16.73 -18.35
CA ASP A 6 -53.67 -17.24 -18.29
C ASP A 6 -53.21 -17.14 -16.83
N GLU A 7 -53.03 -18.26 -16.14
CA GLU A 7 -52.14 -18.30 -14.97
C GLU A 7 -50.84 -19.00 -15.34
N GLU A 8 -49.82 -18.18 -15.58
CA GLU A 8 -48.43 -18.58 -15.57
C GLU A 8 -48.04 -19.18 -14.21
N HIS A 9 -47.80 -20.49 -14.19
CA HIS A 9 -46.97 -21.10 -13.15
C HIS A 9 -45.49 -20.88 -13.49
N GLY A 10 -44.96 -19.75 -12.99
CA GLY A 10 -43.55 -19.41 -13.09
C GLY A 10 -42.69 -20.21 -12.11
N ASN A 11 -41.89 -21.12 -12.67
CA ASN A 11 -40.54 -21.55 -12.28
C ASN A 11 -40.15 -21.52 -10.80
N ASP A 12 -40.25 -22.68 -10.15
CA ASP A 12 -39.38 -23.04 -9.02
C ASP A 12 -38.13 -23.75 -9.57
N GLU A 13 -37.13 -22.95 -9.92
CA GLU A 13 -35.81 -23.40 -10.34
C GLU A 13 -35.01 -23.86 -9.11
N GLN A 14 -34.48 -25.08 -9.18
CA GLN A 14 -33.75 -25.75 -8.11
C GLN A 14 -32.41 -25.07 -7.84
N ASP A 15 -32.15 -24.74 -6.57
CA ASP A 15 -30.79 -24.44 -6.10
C ASP A 15 -30.34 -25.53 -5.12
N GLN A 16 -29.35 -26.28 -5.58
CA GLN A 16 -28.75 -27.44 -4.94
C GLN A 16 -27.58 -27.00 -4.05
N ASP A 17 -27.88 -26.51 -2.84
CA ASP A 17 -26.99 -26.47 -1.66
C ASP A 17 -27.80 -26.09 -0.40
N ASN A 18 -28.47 -27.06 0.23
CA ASN A 18 -29.63 -26.78 1.11
C ASN A 18 -29.54 -27.24 2.58
N GLU A 19 -28.51 -27.95 3.03
CA GLU A 19 -28.59 -28.50 4.40
C GLU A 19 -28.45 -27.41 5.48
N THR A 20 -27.51 -26.47 5.33
CA THR A 20 -27.33 -25.38 6.30
C THR A 20 -28.39 -24.27 6.15
N ASN A 21 -28.91 -24.07 4.94
CA ASN A 21 -29.96 -23.10 4.67
C ASN A 21 -31.34 -23.59 5.15
N GLN A 22 -31.59 -24.90 5.18
CA GLN A 22 -32.80 -25.48 5.77
C GLN A 22 -32.92 -25.12 7.25
N GLU A 23 -31.89 -25.40 8.06
CA GLU A 23 -31.94 -25.11 9.51
C GLU A 23 -32.14 -23.62 9.82
N ALA A 24 -31.42 -22.75 9.11
CA ALA A 24 -31.54 -21.30 9.26
C ALA A 24 -32.93 -20.82 8.86
N THR A 25 -33.51 -21.39 7.80
CA THR A 25 -34.86 -21.06 7.32
C THR A 25 -35.91 -21.54 8.31
N THR A 26 -35.81 -22.77 8.80
CA THR A 26 -36.71 -23.33 9.83
C THR A 26 -36.66 -22.54 11.13
N PHE A 27 -35.49 -22.05 11.54
CA PHE A 27 -35.37 -21.17 12.70
C PHE A 27 -36.16 -19.87 12.55
N TRP A 28 -36.00 -19.17 11.43
CA TRP A 28 -36.74 -17.91 11.18
C TRP A 28 -38.23 -18.14 10.94
N GLN A 29 -38.62 -19.30 10.40
CA GLN A 29 -40.02 -19.72 10.33
C GLN A 29 -40.63 -19.89 11.73
N ARG A 30 -39.93 -20.56 12.66
CA ARG A 30 -40.38 -20.68 14.06
C ARG A 30 -40.50 -19.32 14.75
N ILE A 31 -39.52 -18.44 14.56
CA ILE A 31 -39.57 -17.06 15.08
C ILE A 31 -40.79 -16.32 14.50
N ARG A 32 -41.06 -16.46 13.21
CA ARG A 32 -42.22 -15.86 12.56
C ARG A 32 -43.52 -16.34 13.21
N THR A 33 -43.67 -17.63 13.47
CA THR A 33 -44.86 -18.19 14.12
C THR A 33 -45.12 -17.52 15.47
N VAL A 34 -44.12 -17.54 16.36
CA VAL A 34 -44.23 -16.90 17.69
C VAL A 34 -44.46 -15.40 17.59
N TYR A 35 -43.83 -14.72 16.62
CA TYR A 35 -44.01 -13.30 16.40
C TYR A 35 -45.43 -12.97 15.93
N CYS A 36 -45.99 -13.73 14.99
CA CYS A 36 -47.35 -13.52 14.49
C CYS A 36 -48.41 -13.83 15.56
N GLU A 37 -48.15 -14.78 16.45
CA GLU A 37 -49.01 -15.04 17.62
C GLU A 37 -49.04 -13.83 18.57
N ALA A 38 -47.88 -13.23 18.83
CA ALA A 38 -47.77 -12.06 19.72
C ALA A 38 -48.22 -10.74 19.05
N VAL A 39 -48.01 -10.60 17.73
CA VAL A 39 -48.32 -9.40 16.94
C VAL A 39 -48.99 -9.82 15.63
N PRO A 40 -50.32 -9.98 15.62
CA PRO A 40 -51.03 -10.52 14.45
C PRO A 40 -51.05 -9.60 13.23
N ARG A 41 -50.89 -8.28 13.41
CA ARG A 41 -50.91 -7.30 12.32
C ARG A 41 -49.85 -6.21 12.49
N PRO A 42 -49.20 -5.74 11.42
CA PRO A 42 -49.24 -6.30 10.06
C PRO A 42 -48.49 -7.65 9.97
N ILE A 43 -48.95 -8.54 9.09
CA ILE A 43 -48.32 -9.85 8.88
C ILE A 43 -46.89 -9.64 8.40
N GLN A 44 -45.94 -10.19 9.14
CA GLN A 44 -44.52 -10.14 8.79
C GLN A 44 -44.10 -11.44 8.11
N THR A 45 -43.30 -11.31 7.05
CA THR A 45 -42.58 -12.46 6.46
C THR A 45 -41.34 -12.77 7.29
N PHE A 46 -40.91 -14.04 7.30
CA PHE A 46 -39.68 -14.41 8.01
C PHE A 46 -38.46 -13.65 7.44
N THR A 47 -38.45 -13.38 6.14
CA THR A 47 -37.42 -12.57 5.46
C THR A 47 -37.38 -11.14 5.98
N SER A 48 -38.54 -10.50 6.20
CA SER A 48 -38.62 -9.17 6.81
C SER A 48 -38.03 -9.16 8.23
N LEU A 49 -38.42 -10.13 9.06
CA LEU A 49 -37.91 -10.26 10.43
C LEU A 49 -36.39 -10.48 10.45
N LYS A 50 -35.89 -11.38 9.60
CA LYS A 50 -34.46 -11.64 9.43
C LYS A 50 -33.71 -10.37 9.01
N LYS A 51 -34.18 -9.65 8.00
CA LYS A 51 -33.56 -8.39 7.54
C LYS A 51 -33.54 -7.34 8.64
N ARG A 52 -34.65 -7.14 9.36
CA ARG A 52 -34.71 -6.19 10.49
C ARG A 52 -33.71 -6.53 11.58
N TRP A 53 -33.59 -7.81 11.94
CA TRP A 53 -32.59 -8.25 12.91
C TRP A 53 -31.17 -8.06 12.39
N SER A 54 -30.81 -8.70 11.27
CA SER A 54 -29.44 -8.76 10.78
C SER A 54 -28.88 -7.42 10.31
N ASN A 55 -29.72 -6.56 9.73
CA ASN A 55 -29.24 -5.32 9.11
C ASN A 55 -29.37 -4.11 10.04
N ASN A 56 -30.33 -4.12 10.97
CA ASN A 56 -30.60 -2.93 11.80
C ASN A 56 -30.27 -3.18 13.28
N LEU A 57 -30.87 -4.21 13.90
CA LEU A 57 -30.73 -4.42 15.34
C LEU A 57 -29.35 -4.97 15.71
N GLN A 58 -28.93 -6.07 15.08
CA GLN A 58 -27.70 -6.76 15.42
C GLN A 58 -26.46 -5.87 15.24
N PRO A 59 -26.30 -5.10 14.14
CA PRO A 59 -25.15 -4.21 13.98
C PRO A 59 -25.12 -3.10 15.05
N ALA A 60 -26.27 -2.45 15.32
CA ALA A 60 -26.37 -1.40 16.32
C ALA A 60 -26.05 -1.92 17.73
N ILE A 61 -26.58 -3.09 18.09
CA ILE A 61 -26.34 -3.75 19.39
C ILE A 61 -24.87 -4.15 19.53
N ASN A 62 -24.26 -4.74 18.49
CA ASN A 62 -22.86 -5.14 18.51
C ASN A 62 -21.92 -3.93 18.62
N LYS A 63 -22.23 -2.84 17.92
CA LYS A 63 -21.49 -1.58 18.00
C LYS A 63 -21.59 -0.96 19.41
N PHE A 64 -22.80 -0.88 19.97
CA PHE A 64 -23.01 -0.39 21.33
C PHE A 64 -22.25 -1.25 22.36
N ARG A 65 -22.26 -2.57 22.19
CA ARG A 65 -21.49 -3.50 23.02
C ARG A 65 -19.98 -3.20 22.96
N ALA A 66 -19.43 -2.94 21.77
CA ALA A 66 -18.01 -2.60 21.62
C ALA A 66 -17.67 -1.31 22.39
N ILE A 67 -18.53 -0.29 22.32
CA ILE A 67 -18.39 0.96 23.08
C ILE A 67 -18.46 0.70 24.59
N VAL A 68 -19.38 -0.14 25.06
CA VAL A 68 -19.46 -0.52 26.48
C VAL A 68 -18.17 -1.22 26.93
N HIS A 69 -17.62 -2.14 26.13
CA HIS A 69 -16.32 -2.77 26.44
C HIS A 69 -15.18 -1.75 26.48
N GLN A 70 -15.16 -0.80 25.55
CA GLN A 70 -14.18 0.28 25.53
C GLN A 70 -14.27 1.14 26.80
N VAL A 71 -15.47 1.57 27.19
CA VAL A 71 -15.69 2.35 28.41
C VAL A 71 -15.22 1.59 29.65
N LYS A 72 -15.54 0.30 29.75
CA LYS A 72 -15.07 -0.57 30.84
C LYS A 72 -13.55 -0.66 30.92
N GLY A 73 -12.87 -0.70 29.78
CA GLY A 73 -11.40 -0.69 29.71
C GLY A 73 -10.78 0.63 30.17
N PHE A 74 -11.49 1.75 30.01
CA PHE A 74 -11.08 3.09 30.45
C PHE A 74 -11.61 3.47 31.85
N ASN A 75 -12.07 2.49 32.64
CA ASN A 75 -12.61 2.74 33.97
C ASN A 75 -11.56 3.38 34.88
N LYS A 76 -11.69 4.70 35.09
CA LYS A 76 -10.98 5.43 36.13
C LYS A 76 -11.58 5.01 37.47
N SER A 77 -10.73 4.67 38.44
CA SER A 77 -11.13 4.20 39.77
C SER A 77 -12.20 5.11 40.37
N GLY A 78 -13.41 4.57 40.59
CA GLY A 78 -14.53 5.29 41.23
C GLY A 78 -15.77 5.57 40.37
N ALA A 79 -15.80 5.24 39.08
CA ALA A 79 -17.00 5.46 38.25
C ALA A 79 -18.11 4.42 38.53
N SER A 80 -19.34 4.89 38.78
CA SER A 80 -20.52 4.03 38.95
C SER A 80 -20.84 3.26 37.67
N VAL A 81 -21.55 2.13 37.80
CA VAL A 81 -22.10 1.38 36.66
C VAL A 81 -23.02 2.26 35.81
N GLU A 82 -23.76 3.16 36.47
CA GLU A 82 -24.62 4.13 35.79
C GLU A 82 -23.81 5.16 35.00
N ASP A 83 -22.71 5.66 35.55
CA ASP A 83 -21.80 6.59 34.85
C ASP A 83 -21.19 5.93 33.61
N GLN A 84 -20.82 4.66 33.72
CA GLN A 84 -20.28 3.89 32.60
C GLN A 84 -21.33 3.72 31.50
N LEU A 85 -22.58 3.44 31.86
CA LEU A 85 -23.68 3.33 30.90
C LEU A 85 -23.97 4.67 30.22
N ASN A 86 -24.09 5.76 30.99
CA ASN A 86 -24.32 7.10 30.46
C ASN A 86 -23.18 7.54 29.54
N ARG A 87 -21.93 7.23 29.90
CA ARG A 87 -20.78 7.48 29.04
C ARG A 87 -20.84 6.67 27.75
N ALA A 88 -21.20 5.40 27.81
CA ALA A 88 -21.36 4.57 26.62
C ALA A 88 -22.47 5.08 25.69
N LEU A 89 -23.61 5.52 26.25
CA LEU A 89 -24.71 6.11 25.49
C LEU A 89 -24.30 7.41 24.80
N ARG A 90 -23.56 8.29 25.49
CA ARG A 90 -23.03 9.53 24.90
C ARG A 90 -22.06 9.23 23.76
N LEU A 91 -21.12 8.32 23.96
CA LEU A 91 -20.16 7.92 22.93
C LEU A 91 -20.87 7.33 21.70
N PHE A 92 -21.89 6.49 21.91
CA PHE A 92 -22.69 5.96 20.80
C PHE A 92 -23.41 7.07 20.03
N ALA A 93 -24.02 8.04 20.75
CA ALA A 93 -24.71 9.15 20.10
C ALA A 93 -23.77 10.03 19.28
N THR A 94 -22.56 10.30 19.79
CA THR A 94 -21.53 11.03 19.05
C THR A 94 -21.07 10.26 17.80
N ASP A 95 -20.86 8.94 17.90
CA ASP A 95 -20.34 8.11 16.80
C ASP A 95 -21.39 7.80 15.72
N GLN A 96 -22.65 7.60 16.10
CA GLN A 96 -23.74 7.22 15.17
C GLN A 96 -24.63 8.40 14.76
N GLY A 97 -24.39 9.60 15.32
CA GLY A 97 -25.24 10.78 15.13
C GLY A 97 -26.67 10.61 15.66
N THR A 98 -26.97 9.53 16.39
CA THR A 98 -28.32 9.20 16.87
C THR A 98 -28.27 8.51 18.23
N HIS A 99 -29.29 8.74 19.07
CA HIS A 99 -29.39 8.05 20.36
C HIS A 99 -29.62 6.54 20.17
N PHE A 100 -29.10 5.74 21.09
CA PHE A 100 -29.29 4.29 21.04
C PHE A 100 -30.73 3.89 21.39
N LYS A 101 -31.50 3.41 20.40
CA LYS A 101 -32.93 3.07 20.54
C LYS A 101 -33.19 1.68 21.13
N HIS A 102 -32.18 0.81 21.17
CA HIS A 102 -32.36 -0.64 21.41
C HIS A 102 -31.84 -1.10 22.78
N LEU A 103 -31.88 -0.24 23.79
CA LEU A 103 -31.36 -0.53 25.14
C LEU A 103 -32.04 -1.74 25.78
N ARG A 104 -33.36 -1.90 25.61
CA ARG A 104 -34.10 -3.05 26.13
C ARG A 104 -33.64 -4.36 25.49
N CYS A 105 -33.42 -4.37 24.18
CA CYS A 105 -32.91 -5.53 23.44
C CYS A 105 -31.50 -5.89 23.92
N TYR A 106 -30.62 -4.91 24.08
CA TYR A 106 -29.28 -5.11 24.62
C TYR A 106 -29.32 -5.75 26.02
N ASN A 107 -30.14 -5.24 26.93
CA ASN A 107 -30.25 -5.76 28.30
C ASN A 107 -30.79 -7.19 28.37
N LEU A 108 -31.65 -7.60 27.42
CA LEU A 108 -32.11 -8.98 27.31
C LEU A 108 -30.99 -9.89 26.78
N LEU A 109 -30.25 -9.44 25.77
CA LEU A 109 -29.18 -10.23 25.14
C LEU A 109 -27.98 -10.44 26.07
N VAL A 110 -27.58 -9.42 26.83
CA VAL A 110 -26.47 -9.52 27.80
C VAL A 110 -26.72 -10.60 28.86
N LYS A 111 -27.98 -10.86 29.20
CA LYS A 111 -28.37 -11.92 30.14
C LYS A 111 -28.33 -13.32 29.52
N SER A 112 -28.27 -13.44 28.19
CA SER A 112 -28.24 -14.73 27.49
C SER A 112 -26.82 -15.31 27.44
N PRO A 113 -26.56 -16.49 28.05
CA PRO A 113 -25.24 -17.12 27.99
C PRO A 113 -24.82 -17.46 26.56
N LYS A 114 -25.78 -17.89 25.73
CA LYS A 114 -25.54 -18.23 24.32
C LYS A 114 -25.05 -17.02 23.54
N TRP A 115 -25.67 -15.85 23.74
CA TRP A 115 -25.25 -14.61 23.09
C TRP A 115 -23.86 -14.18 23.55
N ASN A 116 -23.55 -14.28 24.84
CA ASN A 116 -22.22 -13.97 25.38
C ASN A 116 -21.11 -14.85 24.79
N THR A 117 -21.36 -16.15 24.62
CA THR A 117 -20.43 -17.07 23.95
C THR A 117 -20.22 -16.68 22.49
N TYR A 118 -21.30 -16.51 21.71
CA TYR A 118 -21.23 -16.03 20.32
C TYR A 118 -20.40 -14.74 20.20
N CYS A 119 -20.63 -13.82 21.11
CA CYS A 119 -19.98 -12.54 21.22
C CYS A 119 -18.47 -12.63 21.49
N ARG A 120 -18.02 -13.63 22.25
CA ARG A 120 -16.60 -13.93 22.50
C ARG A 120 -15.94 -14.52 21.26
N ASP A 121 -16.60 -15.48 20.62
CA ASP A 121 -16.06 -16.18 19.46
C ASP A 121 -15.89 -15.24 18.26
N ASN A 122 -16.83 -14.31 18.06
CA ASN A 122 -16.70 -13.28 17.02
C ASN A 122 -15.50 -12.35 17.29
N ASN A 123 -15.27 -11.95 18.54
CA ASN A 123 -14.11 -11.12 18.86
C ASN A 123 -12.78 -11.84 18.55
N ILE A 124 -12.70 -13.14 18.82
CA ILE A 124 -11.51 -13.97 18.50
C ILE A 124 -11.31 -14.05 16.98
N LYS A 125 -12.39 -14.29 16.22
CA LYS A 125 -12.33 -14.34 14.75
C LYS A 125 -11.90 -13.00 14.13
N GLU A 126 -12.45 -11.89 14.61
CA GLU A 126 -12.10 -10.55 14.13
C GLU A 126 -10.66 -10.16 14.48
N ALA A 127 -10.16 -10.53 15.66
CA ALA A 127 -8.76 -10.36 16.01
C ALA A 127 -7.83 -11.15 15.07
N GLY A 128 -8.18 -12.40 14.76
CA GLY A 128 -7.42 -13.23 13.82
C GLY A 128 -7.37 -12.66 12.40
N LYS A 129 -8.45 -12.04 11.91
CA LYS A 129 -8.47 -11.37 10.59
C LYS A 129 -7.53 -10.16 10.55
N LYS A 130 -7.57 -9.31 11.57
CA LYS A 130 -6.71 -8.12 11.66
C LYS A 130 -5.22 -8.49 11.65
N THR A 131 -4.83 -9.53 12.38
CA THR A 131 -3.43 -10.01 12.39
C THR A 131 -2.98 -10.48 11.01
N LYS A 132 -3.84 -11.18 10.25
CA LYS A 132 -3.51 -11.63 8.89
C LYS A 132 -3.27 -10.45 7.94
N THR A 133 -4.13 -9.42 7.99
CA THR A 133 -3.98 -8.22 7.15
C THR A 133 -2.71 -7.45 7.49
N ILE A 134 -2.39 -7.29 8.77
CA ILE A 134 -1.15 -6.62 9.20
C ILE A 134 0.08 -7.38 8.71
N ASN A 135 0.09 -8.71 8.84
CA ASN A 135 1.19 -9.53 8.35
C ASN A 135 1.35 -9.46 6.83
N GLN A 136 0.24 -9.41 6.08
CA GLN A 136 0.28 -9.25 4.63
C GLN A 136 0.84 -7.88 4.21
N LEU A 137 0.42 -6.82 4.91
CA LEU A 137 0.92 -5.47 4.66
C LEU A 137 2.42 -5.37 5.01
N ALA A 138 2.86 -6.03 6.07
CA ALA A 138 4.28 -6.12 6.44
C ALA A 138 5.10 -6.91 5.41
N ALA A 139 4.56 -8.00 4.85
CA ALA A 139 5.22 -8.76 3.79
C ALA A 139 5.38 -7.95 2.50
N GLN A 140 4.33 -7.20 2.12
CA GLN A 140 4.40 -6.25 1.01
C GLN A 140 5.41 -5.13 1.31
N ASP A 141 5.46 -4.65 2.56
CA ASP A 141 6.41 -3.63 3.00
C ASP A 141 7.87 -4.08 2.82
N GLN A 142 8.16 -5.33 3.17
CA GLN A 142 9.51 -5.89 3.00
C GLN A 142 9.86 -6.09 1.53
N SER A 143 8.91 -6.51 0.69
CA SER A 143 9.15 -6.70 -0.75
C SER A 143 9.58 -5.39 -1.43
N TRP A 144 8.84 -4.29 -1.23
CA TRP A 144 9.19 -3.04 -1.90
C TRP A 144 10.55 -2.49 -1.43
N LYS A 145 10.91 -2.70 -0.16
CA LYS A 145 12.23 -2.30 0.37
C LYS A 145 13.37 -3.05 -0.32
N GLN A 146 13.19 -4.34 -0.60
CA GLN A 146 14.17 -5.14 -1.34
C GLN A 146 14.31 -4.66 -2.78
N ASP A 147 13.19 -4.38 -3.46
CA ASP A 147 13.20 -3.89 -4.85
C ASP A 147 13.92 -2.53 -4.96
N VAL A 148 13.65 -1.61 -4.03
CA VAL A 148 14.32 -0.30 -3.97
C VAL A 148 15.83 -0.47 -3.70
N ALA A 149 16.21 -1.35 -2.78
CA ALA A 149 17.61 -1.62 -2.49
C ALA A 149 18.34 -2.22 -3.71
N CYS A 150 17.68 -3.12 -4.45
CA CYS A 150 18.19 -3.70 -5.68
C CYS A 150 18.42 -2.63 -6.76
N ALA A 151 17.41 -1.78 -7.00
CA ALA A 151 17.51 -0.69 -7.96
C ALA A 151 18.64 0.30 -7.60
N HIS A 152 18.79 0.63 -6.32
CA HIS A 152 19.86 1.52 -5.87
C HIS A 152 21.27 0.93 -6.08
N LYS A 153 21.41 -0.38 -5.85
CA LYS A 153 22.64 -1.12 -6.13
C LYS A 153 22.98 -1.09 -7.63
N GLU A 154 21.98 -1.27 -8.48
CA GLU A 154 22.15 -1.20 -9.94
C GLU A 154 22.56 0.20 -10.40
N ILE A 155 21.91 1.26 -9.89
CA ILE A 155 22.26 2.66 -10.18
C ILE A 155 23.70 2.94 -9.78
N THR A 156 24.12 2.50 -8.58
CA THR A 156 25.49 2.68 -8.10
C THR A 156 26.49 1.97 -9.01
N SER A 157 26.19 0.73 -9.42
CA SER A 157 27.04 -0.04 -10.34
C SER A 157 27.17 0.63 -11.71
N LYS A 158 26.04 1.11 -12.28
CA LYS A 158 26.04 1.83 -13.56
C LYS A 158 26.79 3.15 -13.47
N SER A 159 26.64 3.89 -12.36
CA SER A 159 27.38 5.13 -12.13
C SER A 159 28.89 4.90 -12.09
N LYS A 160 29.35 3.81 -11.45
CA LYS A 160 30.77 3.45 -11.44
C LYS A 160 31.28 3.14 -12.84
N GLN A 161 30.54 2.32 -13.59
CA GLN A 161 30.89 1.95 -14.96
C GLN A 161 31.01 3.16 -15.89
N LEU A 162 30.07 4.10 -15.80
CA LEU A 162 30.13 5.34 -16.58
C LEU A 162 31.39 6.15 -16.25
N ASN A 163 31.72 6.27 -14.97
CA ASN A 163 32.90 7.01 -14.55
C ASN A 163 34.21 6.36 -15.04
N ASP A 164 34.26 5.03 -15.07
CA ASP A 164 35.40 4.29 -15.63
C ASP A 164 35.55 4.55 -17.14
N ILE A 165 34.43 4.61 -17.89
CA ILE A 165 34.43 4.97 -19.32
C ILE A 165 34.94 6.42 -19.51
N PHE A 166 34.41 7.38 -18.75
CA PHE A 166 34.85 8.77 -18.84
C PHE A 166 36.35 8.94 -18.59
N ASN A 167 36.88 8.22 -17.59
CA ASN A 167 38.31 8.25 -17.29
C ASN A 167 39.15 7.68 -18.45
N HIS A 168 38.73 6.55 -19.01
CA HIS A 168 39.40 5.93 -20.16
C HIS A 168 39.41 6.87 -21.37
N ASP A 169 38.27 7.45 -21.72
CA ASP A 169 38.15 8.33 -22.89
C ASP A 169 38.95 9.62 -22.71
N SER A 170 38.99 10.18 -21.50
CA SER A 170 39.85 11.33 -21.19
C SER A 170 41.33 11.02 -21.39
N GLN A 171 41.79 9.82 -20.99
CA GLN A 171 43.18 9.40 -21.20
C GLN A 171 43.48 9.22 -22.69
N SER A 172 42.56 8.60 -23.43
CA SER A 172 42.69 8.36 -24.87
C SER A 172 42.81 9.68 -25.65
N ILE A 173 41.92 10.65 -25.38
CA ILE A 173 41.98 11.98 -26.00
C ILE A 173 43.29 12.70 -25.70
N ASN A 174 43.78 12.64 -24.45
CA ASN A 174 45.05 13.27 -24.09
C ASN A 174 46.22 12.65 -24.86
N CYS A 175 46.27 11.31 -24.95
CA CYS A 175 47.28 10.59 -25.73
C CYS A 175 47.22 10.98 -27.23
N MET A 176 46.02 11.04 -27.82
CA MET A 176 45.86 11.46 -29.22
C MET A 176 46.34 12.89 -29.46
N SER A 177 46.03 13.82 -28.55
CA SER A 177 46.49 15.21 -28.63
C SER A 177 48.01 15.32 -28.54
N GLN A 178 48.63 14.58 -27.61
CA GLN A 178 50.08 14.52 -27.49
C GLN A 178 50.72 13.94 -28.76
N ASN A 179 50.20 12.84 -29.29
CA ASN A 179 50.70 12.23 -30.52
C ASN A 179 50.60 13.19 -31.72
N GLY A 180 49.49 13.90 -31.86
CA GLY A 180 49.33 14.93 -32.90
C GLY A 180 50.31 16.09 -32.75
N THR A 181 50.52 16.56 -31.52
CA THR A 181 51.50 17.61 -31.20
C THR A 181 52.90 17.15 -31.59
N THR A 182 53.34 15.98 -31.09
CA THR A 182 54.63 15.37 -31.42
C THR A 182 54.81 15.19 -32.92
N SER A 183 53.78 14.75 -33.64
CA SER A 183 53.84 14.58 -35.10
C SER A 183 54.03 15.91 -35.83
N SER A 184 53.32 16.97 -35.40
CA SER A 184 53.47 18.31 -35.97
C SER A 184 54.84 18.93 -35.67
N GLU A 185 55.35 18.74 -34.45
CA GLU A 185 56.69 19.18 -34.04
C GLU A 185 57.77 18.45 -34.85
N LEU A 186 57.60 17.14 -35.06
CA LEU A 186 58.51 16.35 -35.89
C LEU A 186 58.55 16.86 -37.32
N ALA A 187 57.40 17.17 -37.93
CA ALA A 187 57.34 17.73 -39.28
C ALA A 187 58.08 19.08 -39.39
N ILE A 188 57.91 19.96 -38.40
CA ILE A 188 58.65 21.24 -38.32
C ILE A 188 60.17 21.00 -38.19
N MET A 189 60.57 19.99 -37.41
CA MET A 189 61.98 19.63 -37.23
C MET A 189 62.63 19.03 -38.47
N THR A 190 61.88 18.30 -39.30
CA THR A 190 62.41 17.56 -40.47
C THR A 190 62.29 18.29 -41.80
N THR A 191 61.56 19.42 -41.86
CA THR A 191 61.39 20.22 -43.09
C THR A 191 62.75 20.65 -43.68
N ASP A 192 62.96 20.45 -44.97
CA ASP A 192 64.17 20.90 -45.68
C ASP A 192 64.13 22.42 -45.91
N LEU A 193 65.26 23.09 -45.72
CA LEU A 193 65.39 24.55 -45.85
C LEU A 193 66.01 24.98 -47.20
N ASN A 194 66.29 24.03 -48.10
CA ASN A 194 66.78 24.31 -49.44
C ASN A 194 65.63 24.79 -50.35
N GLY A 195 65.74 26.01 -50.88
CA GLY A 195 64.77 26.56 -51.85
C GLY A 195 63.59 27.34 -51.26
N VAL A 196 63.50 27.51 -49.94
CA VAL A 196 62.56 28.43 -49.27
C VAL A 196 63.14 29.85 -49.14
N ASP A 197 62.28 30.86 -49.07
CA ASP A 197 62.69 32.25 -48.90
C ASP A 197 63.29 32.52 -47.51
N ASP A 198 63.91 33.68 -47.33
CA ASP A 198 64.65 33.97 -46.09
C ASP A 198 63.73 34.21 -44.87
N GLU A 199 62.50 34.69 -45.07
CA GLU A 199 61.50 34.86 -44.01
C GLU A 199 60.98 33.50 -43.52
N GLN A 200 60.72 32.57 -44.44
CA GLN A 200 60.35 31.19 -44.11
C GLN A 200 61.45 30.45 -43.37
N LYS A 201 62.71 30.62 -43.78
CA LYS A 201 63.87 30.04 -43.06
C LYS A 201 63.96 30.55 -41.63
N GLU A 202 63.73 31.84 -41.41
CA GLU A 202 63.74 32.44 -40.08
C GLU A 202 62.60 31.88 -39.21
N TYR A 203 61.39 31.75 -39.77
CA TYR A 203 60.25 31.13 -39.10
C TYR A 203 60.55 29.71 -38.58
N PHE A 204 61.09 28.82 -39.43
CA PHE A 204 61.39 27.44 -39.03
C PHE A 204 62.51 27.37 -37.97
N LYS A 205 63.53 28.23 -38.07
CA LYS A 205 64.60 28.32 -37.06
C LYS A 205 64.04 28.72 -35.69
N LEU A 206 63.20 29.74 -35.64
CA LEU A 206 62.53 30.21 -34.41
C LEU A 206 61.65 29.11 -33.81
N LYS A 207 60.82 28.44 -34.63
CA LYS A 207 59.94 27.36 -34.16
C LYS A 207 60.73 26.16 -33.61
N ARG A 208 61.80 25.73 -34.28
CA ARG A 208 62.67 24.65 -33.78
C ARG A 208 63.33 25.01 -32.45
N ALA A 209 63.81 26.24 -32.30
CA ALA A 209 64.40 26.71 -31.05
C ALA A 209 63.38 26.72 -29.90
N ALA A 210 62.15 27.17 -30.15
CA ALA A 210 61.08 27.17 -29.16
C ALA A 210 60.69 25.73 -28.72
N ILE A 211 60.56 24.79 -29.67
CA ILE A 211 60.27 23.37 -29.37
C ILE A 211 61.37 22.78 -28.47
N LEU A 212 62.64 23.02 -28.79
CA LEU A 212 63.77 22.53 -27.99
C LEU A 212 63.81 23.13 -26.57
N GLN A 213 63.44 24.41 -26.42
CA GLN A 213 63.33 25.04 -25.10
C GLN A 213 62.21 24.40 -24.26
N SER A 214 61.03 24.18 -24.84
CA SER A 214 59.90 23.53 -24.16
C SER A 214 60.24 22.10 -23.71
N LEU A 215 60.91 21.31 -24.56
CA LEU A 215 61.34 19.94 -24.22
C LEU A 215 62.36 19.93 -23.07
N ARG A 216 63.31 20.87 -23.04
CA ARG A 216 64.26 21.01 -21.92
C ARG A 216 63.55 21.41 -20.62
N ALA A 217 62.54 22.28 -20.70
CA ALA A 217 61.75 22.69 -19.54
C ALA A 217 60.92 21.53 -18.96
N GLN A 218 60.31 20.69 -19.81
CA GLN A 218 59.59 19.49 -19.37
C GLN A 218 60.52 18.47 -18.68
N GLY A 219 61.74 18.27 -19.19
CA GLY A 219 62.73 17.37 -18.58
C GLY A 219 63.19 17.80 -17.17
N ASN A 220 63.23 19.11 -16.91
CA ASN A 220 63.62 19.66 -15.60
C ASN A 220 62.48 19.64 -14.57
N SER A 221 61.20 19.61 -14.99
CA SER A 221 60.05 19.51 -14.07
C SER A 221 59.78 18.08 -13.57
N SER A 222 60.19 17.05 -14.31
CA SER A 222 60.03 15.64 -13.88
C SER A 222 61.13 15.13 -12.94
N THR A 223 62.11 15.96 -12.61
CA THR A 223 63.29 15.58 -11.78
C THR A 223 63.32 16.22 -10.39
N ASN A 224 62.25 16.92 -9.97
CA ASN A 224 62.05 17.43 -8.60
C ASN A 224 60.88 16.75 -7.90
#